data_AF-A0A654BTR2-F1
#
_entry.id   AF-A0A654BTR2-F1
#
_cell.length_a   1.000
_cell.length_b   1.000
_cell.length_c   1.000
_cell.angle_alpha   90.00
_cell.angle_beta   90.00
_cell.angle_gamma   90.00
#
_symmetry.space_group_name_H-M   'P 1'
#
loop_
_entity.id
_entity.type
_entity.pdbx_description
1 polymer ?
#
loop_
_entity_poly.entity_id
_entity_poly.type
_entity_poly.pdbx_seq_one_letter_code
_entity_poly.pdbx_strand_id
1 'polypeptide(L)'
;MAEIIRAANPADADAIAALNRAAFGGGDEVGIVERLHSDGLVAVELVAEQGGALIGHILLSWLPTMMDGRAVKALALAPMAVRLELQKQGIGGRLIMAALDEARAAGAEAVIVLGHPDYYPRFGFSAALARNLASPFSGEAFMALELVPEALAGQQGSVSYPAAFGL
;
A
#
# COMPACT_ATOMS: atom_id res chain seq x y z
N MET A 1 -15.66 22.40 1.15
CA MET A 1 -15.65 21.50 2.33
C MET A 1 -14.25 20.95 2.47
N ALA A 2 -13.73 20.84 3.70
CA ALA A 2 -12.39 20.32 3.94
C ALA A 2 -12.33 18.81 3.70
N GLU A 3 -11.16 18.34 3.25
CA GLU A 3 -10.85 16.91 3.19
C GLU A 3 -10.54 16.38 4.60
N ILE A 4 -10.98 15.16 4.89
CA ILE A 4 -10.71 14.43 6.12
C ILE A 4 -10.10 13.08 5.76
N ILE A 5 -8.98 12.71 6.37
CA ILE A 5 -8.41 11.36 6.28
C ILE A 5 -8.75 10.63 7.59
N ARG A 6 -9.27 9.41 7.47
CA ARG A 6 -9.66 8.57 8.61
C ARG A 6 -9.49 7.09 8.29
N ALA A 7 -9.47 6.26 9.33
CA ALA A 7 -9.58 4.82 9.15
C ALA A 7 -10.87 4.44 8.40
N ALA A 8 -10.75 3.46 7.50
CA ALA A 8 -11.91 2.82 6.89
C ALA A 8 -12.71 2.06 7.96
N ASN A 9 -14.01 1.96 7.76
CA ASN A 9 -14.88 1.14 8.59
C ASN A 9 -15.81 0.29 7.71
N PRO A 10 -16.52 -0.71 8.27
CA PRO A 10 -17.33 -1.63 7.46
C PRO A 10 -18.40 -0.97 6.59
N ALA A 11 -18.91 0.20 6.97
CA ALA A 11 -19.90 0.92 6.15
C ALA A 11 -19.30 1.58 4.90
N ASP A 12 -17.97 1.70 4.81
CA ASP A 12 -17.27 2.25 3.65
C ASP A 12 -17.08 1.21 2.52
N ALA A 13 -17.33 -0.08 2.78
CA ALA A 13 -16.97 -1.18 1.88
C ALA A 13 -17.47 -0.98 0.43
N ASP A 14 -18.75 -0.66 0.25
CA ASP A 14 -19.34 -0.44 -1.07
C ASP A 14 -18.73 0.78 -1.79
N ALA A 15 -18.44 1.84 -1.03
CA ALA A 15 -17.84 3.06 -1.57
C ALA A 15 -16.37 2.86 -1.93
N ILE A 16 -15.62 2.09 -1.14
CA ILE A 16 -14.24 1.67 -1.42
C ILE A 16 -14.19 0.81 -2.68
N ALA A 17 -15.09 -0.18 -2.80
CA ALA A 17 -15.19 -1.03 -3.97
C ALA A 17 -15.50 -0.23 -5.24
N ALA A 18 -16.47 0.70 -5.16
CA ALA A 18 -16.81 1.57 -6.28
C ALA A 18 -15.65 2.49 -6.68
N LEU A 19 -14.94 3.06 -5.70
CA LEU A 19 -13.78 3.93 -5.93
C LEU A 19 -12.62 3.18 -6.60
N ASN A 20 -12.27 1.99 -6.10
CA ASN A 20 -11.20 1.18 -6.69
C ASN A 20 -11.57 0.74 -8.11
N ARG A 21 -12.80 0.26 -8.33
CA ARG A 21 -13.28 -0.11 -9.67
C ARG A 21 -13.16 1.05 -10.67
N ALA A 22 -13.53 2.25 -10.24
CA ALA A 22 -13.43 3.44 -11.08
C ALA A 22 -11.96 3.86 -11.34
N ALA A 23 -11.09 3.76 -10.33
CA ALA A 23 -9.69 4.19 -10.42
C ALA A 23 -8.83 3.25 -11.29
N PHE A 24 -9.09 1.95 -11.25
CA PHE A 24 -8.29 0.92 -11.94
C PHE A 24 -8.98 0.37 -13.20
N GLY A 25 -10.25 0.70 -13.44
CA GLY A 25 -10.97 0.26 -14.63
C GLY A 25 -11.35 -1.23 -14.65
N GLY A 26 -11.24 -1.92 -13.49
CA GLY A 26 -11.45 -3.36 -13.35
C GLY A 26 -11.94 -3.77 -11.97
N GLY A 27 -12.13 -5.09 -11.76
CA GLY A 27 -12.57 -5.66 -10.48
C GLY A 27 -11.45 -6.28 -9.65
N ASP A 28 -10.22 -6.34 -10.18
CA ASP A 28 -9.12 -7.08 -9.57
C ASP A 28 -8.74 -6.49 -8.21
N GLU A 29 -8.61 -5.17 -8.11
CA GLU A 29 -8.30 -4.45 -6.87
C GLU A 29 -9.42 -4.57 -5.83
N VAL A 30 -10.68 -4.60 -6.27
CA VAL A 30 -11.82 -4.84 -5.36
C VAL A 30 -11.70 -6.23 -4.73
N GLY A 31 -11.43 -7.25 -5.56
CA GLY A 31 -11.22 -8.60 -5.08
C GLY A 31 -9.98 -8.74 -4.19
N ILE A 32 -8.90 -8.00 -4.46
CA ILE A 32 -7.71 -7.97 -3.59
C ILE A 32 -8.10 -7.43 -2.20
N VAL A 33 -8.81 -6.29 -2.13
CA VAL A 33 -9.25 -5.70 -0.85
C VAL A 33 -10.12 -6.69 -0.06
N GLU A 34 -11.14 -7.29 -0.71
CA GLU A 34 -12.04 -8.26 -0.07
C GLU A 34 -11.30 -9.50 0.47
N ARG A 35 -10.34 -10.03 -0.30
CA ARG A 35 -9.53 -11.19 0.10
C ARG A 35 -8.58 -10.84 1.24
N LEU A 36 -7.92 -9.68 1.21
CA LEU A 36 -7.03 -9.24 2.29
C LEU A 36 -7.77 -9.06 3.61
N HIS A 37 -9.00 -8.54 3.57
CA HIS A 37 -9.88 -8.50 4.74
C HIS A 37 -10.25 -9.89 5.23
N SER A 38 -10.66 -10.79 4.33
CA SER A 38 -11.05 -12.16 4.68
C SER A 38 -9.89 -12.98 5.28
N ASP A 39 -8.68 -12.75 4.79
CA ASP A 39 -7.45 -13.41 5.27
C ASP A 39 -6.91 -12.77 6.56
N GLY A 40 -7.50 -11.66 7.03
CA GLY A 40 -7.06 -10.95 8.23
C GLY A 40 -5.67 -10.30 8.08
N LEU A 41 -5.30 -9.93 6.85
CA LEU A 41 -3.97 -9.43 6.52
C LEU A 41 -3.87 -7.90 6.49
N VAL A 42 -5.01 -7.19 6.57
CA VAL A 42 -5.05 -5.72 6.57
C VAL A 42 -4.39 -5.19 7.84
N ALA A 43 -3.33 -4.39 7.67
CA ALA A 43 -2.64 -3.72 8.78
C ALA A 43 -3.11 -2.26 8.92
N VAL A 44 -3.27 -1.57 7.80
CA VAL A 44 -3.74 -0.19 7.74
C VAL A 44 -4.69 -0.05 6.55
N GLU A 45 -5.83 0.59 6.76
CA GLU A 45 -6.74 0.97 5.68
C GLU A 45 -7.33 2.35 5.97
N LEU A 46 -7.05 3.31 5.09
CA LEU A 46 -7.49 4.69 5.25
C LEU A 46 -8.32 5.12 4.05
N VAL A 47 -9.24 6.04 4.31
CA VAL A 47 -10.04 6.73 3.31
C VAL A 47 -9.87 8.24 3.44
N ALA A 48 -9.89 8.93 2.30
CA ALA A 48 -10.04 10.37 2.23
C ALA A 48 -11.49 10.70 1.88
N GLU A 49 -12.11 11.58 2.64
CA GLU A 49 -13.51 11.98 2.49
C GLU A 49 -13.61 13.49 2.31
N GLN A 50 -14.46 13.92 1.37
CA GLN A 50 -14.79 15.33 1.19
C GLN A 50 -16.28 15.47 0.88
N GLY A 51 -17.00 16.18 1.76
CA GLY A 51 -18.43 16.43 1.59
C GLY A 51 -19.29 15.18 1.63
N GLY A 52 -18.98 14.21 2.49
CA GLY A 52 -19.74 12.97 2.65
C GLY A 52 -19.44 11.90 1.61
N ALA A 53 -18.45 12.12 0.73
CA ALA A 53 -18.09 11.16 -0.32
C ALA A 53 -16.61 10.77 -0.23
N LEU A 54 -16.32 9.49 -0.40
CA LEU A 54 -14.95 8.99 -0.46
C LEU A 54 -14.27 9.40 -1.76
N ILE A 55 -13.16 10.10 -1.64
CA ILE A 55 -12.36 10.65 -2.75
C ILE A 55 -11.00 9.97 -2.88
N GLY A 56 -10.59 9.17 -1.90
CA GLY A 56 -9.38 8.36 -1.94
C GLY A 56 -9.42 7.18 -0.99
N HIS A 57 -8.63 6.15 -1.27
CA HIS A 57 -8.49 4.93 -0.49
C HIS A 57 -7.06 4.42 -0.59
N ILE A 58 -6.51 3.93 0.52
CA ILE A 58 -5.21 3.28 0.57
C ILE A 58 -5.27 2.10 1.53
N LEU A 59 -4.64 0.99 1.15
CA LEU A 59 -4.54 -0.22 1.97
C LEU A 59 -3.09 -0.68 2.06
N LEU A 60 -2.66 -1.02 3.28
CA LEU A 60 -1.41 -1.71 3.55
C LEU A 60 -1.71 -3.04 4.25
N SER A 61 -1.16 -4.13 3.72
CA SER A 61 -1.35 -5.49 4.25
C SER A 61 -0.03 -6.15 4.62
N TRP A 62 -0.03 -7.01 5.64
CA TRP A 62 1.15 -7.78 6.02
C TRP A 62 1.69 -8.62 4.86
N LEU A 63 2.99 -8.49 4.60
CA LEU A 63 3.70 -9.15 3.52
C LEU A 63 4.84 -9.98 4.10
N PRO A 64 4.73 -11.32 4.13
CA PRO A 64 5.82 -12.19 4.55
C PRO A 64 7.13 -11.85 3.81
N THR A 65 8.12 -11.39 4.58
CA THR A 65 9.38 -10.88 4.05
C THR A 65 10.54 -11.39 4.88
N MET A 66 11.59 -11.85 4.21
CA MET A 66 12.82 -12.34 4.82
C MET A 66 14.02 -11.55 4.29
N MET A 67 15.04 -11.35 5.12
CA MET A 67 16.33 -10.80 4.74
C MET A 67 17.44 -11.55 5.50
N ASP A 68 18.34 -12.22 4.77
CA ASP A 68 19.44 -13.04 5.29
C ASP A 68 18.99 -14.01 6.40
N GLY A 69 17.81 -14.63 6.23
CA GLY A 69 17.23 -15.58 7.19
C GLY A 69 16.47 -14.94 8.37
N ARG A 70 16.43 -13.61 8.48
CA ARG A 70 15.64 -12.86 9.46
C ARG A 70 14.28 -12.46 8.89
N ALA A 71 13.21 -12.62 9.66
CA ALA A 71 11.91 -12.08 9.31
C ALA A 71 11.90 -10.55 9.46
N VAL A 72 11.36 -9.86 8.45
CA VAL A 72 11.13 -8.41 8.44
C VAL A 72 9.62 -8.17 8.44
N LYS A 73 9.13 -7.35 9.37
CA LYS A 73 7.72 -6.94 9.42
C LYS A 73 7.42 -5.94 8.31
N ALA A 74 7.24 -6.43 7.09
CA ALA A 74 6.94 -5.60 5.94
C ALA A 74 5.45 -5.54 5.64
N LEU A 75 5.03 -4.44 5.01
CA LEU A 75 3.70 -4.27 4.44
C LEU A 75 3.77 -4.14 2.91
N ALA A 76 2.77 -4.65 2.20
CA ALA A 76 2.52 -4.32 0.81
C ALA A 76 1.57 -3.12 0.76
N LEU A 77 1.90 -2.08 -0.02
CA LEU A 77 1.00 -0.97 -0.32
C LEU A 77 0.22 -1.30 -1.60
N ALA A 78 -1.03 -1.71 -1.45
CA ALA A 78 -1.97 -1.92 -2.55
C ALA A 78 -3.40 -2.20 -2.03
N PRO A 79 -4.44 -1.62 -2.66
CA PRO A 79 -4.37 -0.58 -3.68
C PRO A 79 -4.09 0.82 -3.10
N MET A 80 -3.85 1.77 -3.99
CA MET A 80 -3.88 3.20 -3.72
C MET A 80 -4.70 3.91 -4.80
N ALA A 81 -5.90 4.37 -4.44
CA ALA A 81 -6.88 4.97 -5.33
C ALA A 81 -7.19 6.42 -4.97
N VAL A 82 -7.30 7.27 -5.98
CA VAL A 82 -7.91 8.60 -5.88
C VAL A 82 -8.91 8.75 -7.01
N ARG A 83 -10.06 9.33 -6.69
CA ARG A 83 -11.11 9.62 -7.67
C ARG A 83 -10.51 10.40 -8.87
N LEU A 84 -10.80 9.95 -10.08
CA LEU A 84 -10.15 10.40 -11.32
C LEU A 84 -10.14 11.93 -11.47
N GLU A 85 -11.27 12.59 -11.24
CA GLU A 85 -11.42 14.04 -11.39
C GLU A 85 -10.67 14.85 -10.31
N LEU A 86 -10.21 14.19 -9.25
CA LEU A 86 -9.52 14.79 -8.11
C LEU A 86 -8.03 14.40 -8.04
N GLN A 87 -7.54 13.66 -9.02
CA GLN A 87 -6.12 13.33 -9.11
C GLN A 87 -5.25 14.57 -9.31
N LYS A 88 -3.96 14.45 -8.97
CA LYS A 88 -2.96 15.53 -9.04
C LYS A 88 -3.25 16.74 -8.12
N GLN A 89 -4.20 16.62 -7.18
CA GLN A 89 -4.48 17.62 -6.14
C GLN A 89 -3.82 17.30 -4.78
N GLY A 90 -2.87 16.36 -4.76
CA GLY A 90 -2.11 15.98 -3.57
C GLY A 90 -2.81 15.01 -2.61
N ILE A 91 -4.07 14.63 -2.85
CA ILE A 91 -4.85 13.67 -2.03
C ILE A 91 -4.05 12.41 -1.77
N GLY A 92 -3.51 11.81 -2.83
CA GLY A 92 -2.78 10.56 -2.70
C GLY A 92 -1.49 10.66 -1.92
N GLY A 93 -0.80 11.79 -1.99
CA GLY A 93 0.37 12.02 -1.15
C GLY A 93 0.01 12.12 0.33
N ARG A 94 -1.11 12.78 0.66
CA ARG A 94 -1.58 12.87 2.05
C ARG A 94 -2.03 11.51 2.59
N LEU A 95 -2.71 10.70 1.77
CA LEU A 95 -3.05 9.31 2.12
C LEU A 95 -1.81 8.45 2.37
N ILE A 96 -0.80 8.54 1.50
CA ILE A 96 0.46 7.78 1.68
C ILE A 96 1.16 8.20 2.97
N MET A 97 1.31 9.51 3.22
CA MET A 97 1.97 9.98 4.44
C MET A 97 1.23 9.51 5.70
N ALA A 98 -0.09 9.64 5.74
CA ALA A 98 -0.91 9.17 6.87
C ALA A 98 -0.79 7.64 7.05
N ALA A 99 -0.82 6.87 5.97
CA ALA A 99 -0.70 5.43 6.04
C ALA A 99 0.68 4.95 6.49
N LEU A 100 1.75 5.67 6.13
CA LEU A 100 3.11 5.39 6.61
C LEU A 100 3.24 5.67 8.11
N ASP A 101 2.56 6.68 8.64
CA ASP A 101 2.54 6.97 10.08
C ASP A 101 1.79 5.88 10.85
N GLU A 102 0.63 5.44 10.36
CA GLU A 102 -0.11 4.30 10.93
C GLU A 102 0.68 2.98 10.81
N ALA A 103 1.42 2.77 9.71
CA ALA A 103 2.28 1.61 9.54
C ALA A 103 3.40 1.56 10.59
N ARG A 104 4.01 2.72 10.91
CA ARG A 104 4.98 2.82 12.01
C ARG A 104 4.32 2.48 13.35
N ALA A 105 3.12 2.99 13.61
CA ALA A 105 2.37 2.69 14.83
C ALA A 105 2.00 1.20 14.95
N ALA A 106 1.72 0.53 13.82
CA ALA A 106 1.50 -0.91 13.74
C ALA A 106 2.80 -1.75 13.89
N GLY A 107 3.97 -1.11 14.00
CA GLY A 107 5.25 -1.77 14.18
C GLY A 107 5.84 -2.38 12.90
N ALA A 108 5.45 -1.88 11.73
CA ALA A 108 6.06 -2.26 10.47
C ALA A 108 7.49 -1.68 10.35
N GLU A 109 8.40 -2.48 9.80
CA GLU A 109 9.80 -2.16 9.56
C GLU A 109 10.03 -1.64 8.14
N ALA A 110 9.19 -2.05 7.17
CA ALA A 110 9.31 -1.65 5.78
C ALA A 110 7.95 -1.66 5.06
N VAL A 111 7.86 -0.93 3.94
CA VAL A 111 6.73 -0.95 3.02
C VAL A 111 7.23 -1.21 1.61
N ILE A 112 6.61 -2.15 0.91
CA ILE A 112 6.94 -2.57 -0.45
C ILE A 112 5.79 -2.17 -1.38
N VAL A 113 6.13 -1.69 -2.57
CA VAL A 113 5.15 -1.24 -3.56
C VAL A 113 5.59 -1.63 -4.97
N LEU A 114 4.64 -2.06 -5.79
CA LEU A 114 4.77 -2.09 -7.24
C LEU A 114 4.04 -0.87 -7.79
N GLY A 115 4.76 0.13 -8.29
CA GLY A 115 4.17 1.41 -8.60
C GLY A 115 4.97 2.28 -9.57
N HIS A 116 4.39 3.44 -9.92
CA HIS A 116 4.99 4.33 -10.92
C HIS A 116 6.34 4.90 -10.42
N PRO A 117 7.44 4.75 -11.17
CA PRO A 117 8.79 5.14 -10.73
C PRO A 117 8.93 6.65 -10.49
N ASP A 118 8.15 7.49 -11.16
CA ASP A 118 8.16 8.94 -10.88
C ASP A 118 7.23 9.37 -9.74
N TYR A 119 6.40 8.47 -9.21
CA TYR A 119 5.38 8.81 -8.22
C TYR A 119 5.85 8.50 -6.79
N TYR A 120 6.31 7.29 -6.53
CA TYR A 120 6.61 6.82 -5.16
C TYR A 120 7.95 7.33 -4.57
N PRO A 121 9.01 7.61 -5.36
CA PRO A 121 10.26 8.13 -4.79
C PRO A 121 10.15 9.45 -4.06
N ARG A 122 9.12 10.26 -4.33
CA ARG A 122 8.86 11.49 -3.57
C ARG A 122 8.60 11.24 -2.06
N PHE A 123 8.21 10.02 -1.69
CA PHE A 123 7.96 9.60 -0.31
C PHE A 123 9.10 8.76 0.28
N GLY A 124 10.21 8.59 -0.46
CA GLY A 124 11.38 7.82 -0.04
C GLY A 124 11.42 6.36 -0.51
N PHE A 125 10.44 5.91 -1.30
CA PHE A 125 10.49 4.58 -1.92
C PHE A 125 11.63 4.51 -2.96
N SER A 126 12.28 3.36 -3.05
CA SER A 126 13.37 3.16 -4.00
C SER A 126 13.48 1.70 -4.45
N ALA A 127 13.74 1.51 -5.74
CA ALA A 127 14.10 0.20 -6.29
C ALA A 127 15.44 -0.30 -5.72
N ALA A 128 16.34 0.60 -5.31
CA ALA A 128 17.62 0.24 -4.70
C ALA A 128 17.43 -0.47 -3.34
N LEU A 129 16.39 -0.11 -2.58
CA LEU A 129 16.05 -0.78 -1.32
C LEU A 129 15.40 -2.15 -1.55
N ALA A 130 14.68 -2.32 -2.67
CA ALA A 130 14.05 -3.59 -3.02
C ALA A 130 14.97 -4.56 -3.77
N ARG A 131 16.17 -4.12 -4.21
CA ARG A 131 17.01 -4.85 -5.17
C ARG A 131 17.44 -6.25 -4.74
N ASN A 132 17.56 -6.49 -3.43
CA ASN A 132 17.99 -7.77 -2.87
C ASN A 132 16.80 -8.67 -2.50
N LEU A 133 15.56 -8.24 -2.73
CA LEU A 133 14.35 -9.02 -2.49
C LEU A 133 14.01 -9.86 -3.72
N ALA A 134 14.08 -11.17 -3.59
CA ALA A 134 13.47 -12.09 -4.55
C ALA A 134 11.95 -11.92 -4.53
N SER A 135 11.37 -11.60 -5.69
CA SER A 135 9.96 -11.25 -5.89
C SER A 135 9.51 -11.69 -7.28
N PRO A 136 8.21 -11.96 -7.51
CA PRO A 136 7.65 -12.10 -8.86
C PRO A 136 7.82 -10.84 -9.71
N PHE A 137 8.06 -9.69 -9.07
CA PHE A 137 8.25 -8.39 -9.71
C PHE A 137 9.69 -7.92 -9.62
N SER A 138 10.12 -7.12 -10.60
CA SER A 138 11.46 -6.55 -10.64
C SER A 138 11.47 -5.22 -11.41
N GLY A 139 12.64 -4.58 -11.47
CA GLY A 139 12.83 -3.32 -12.17
C GLY A 139 12.46 -2.09 -11.33
N GLU A 140 12.44 -0.92 -11.98
CA GLU A 140 12.32 0.39 -11.30
C GLU A 140 10.95 0.62 -10.65
N ALA A 141 9.93 -0.12 -11.07
CA ALA A 141 8.59 -0.04 -10.50
C ALA A 141 8.46 -0.83 -9.18
N PHE A 142 9.33 -1.81 -8.94
CA PHE A 142 9.34 -2.58 -7.70
C PHE A 142 10.23 -1.87 -6.68
N MET A 143 9.61 -1.25 -5.68
CA MET A 143 10.28 -0.35 -4.76
C MET A 143 9.98 -0.73 -3.31
N ALA A 144 10.89 -0.35 -2.42
CA ALA A 144 10.70 -0.46 -0.98
C ALA A 144 11.03 0.86 -0.27
N LEU A 145 10.47 1.03 0.91
CA LEU A 145 10.77 2.08 1.87
C LEU A 145 11.05 1.42 3.22
N GLU A 146 12.14 1.80 3.87
CA GLU A 146 12.41 1.41 5.26
C GLU A 146 11.70 2.38 6.21
N LEU A 147 10.93 1.83 7.15
CA LEU A 147 10.36 2.58 8.27
C LEU A 147 11.27 2.52 9.50
N VAL A 148 12.03 1.44 9.63
CA VAL A 148 13.13 1.27 10.57
C VAL A 148 14.43 1.21 9.76
N PRO A 149 15.45 2.06 10.06
CA PRO A 149 16.70 2.05 9.33
C PRO A 149 17.33 0.65 9.27
N GLU A 150 17.84 0.28 8.09
CA GLU A 150 18.52 -1.00 7.85
C GLU A 150 17.61 -2.24 7.99
N ALA A 151 16.29 -2.08 8.02
CA ALA A 151 15.33 -3.17 8.04
C ALA A 151 15.48 -4.14 6.86
N LEU A 152 15.91 -3.64 5.70
CA LEU A 152 16.16 -4.37 4.47
C LEU A 152 17.66 -4.45 4.14
N ALA A 153 18.53 -4.12 5.10
CA ALA A 153 19.96 -4.33 4.94
C ALA A 153 20.27 -5.84 4.89
N GLY A 154 21.04 -6.24 3.90
CA GLY A 154 21.39 -7.63 3.66
C GLY A 154 21.68 -7.89 2.19
N GLN A 155 21.98 -9.13 1.85
CA GLN A 155 22.33 -9.52 0.48
C GLN A 155 21.30 -10.44 -0.17
N GLN A 156 20.53 -11.18 0.62
CA GLN A 156 19.56 -12.16 0.13
C GLN A 156 18.26 -12.03 0.90
N GLY A 157 17.25 -11.42 0.27
CA GLY A 157 15.91 -11.36 0.82
C GLY A 157 14.88 -11.99 -0.10
N SER A 158 13.66 -12.16 0.41
CA SER A 158 12.52 -12.64 -0.35
C SER A 158 11.22 -12.04 0.16
N VAL A 159 10.26 -11.89 -0.73
CA VAL A 159 8.88 -11.51 -0.41
C VAL A 159 7.94 -12.60 -0.91
N SER A 160 6.91 -12.91 -0.14
CA SER A 160 5.87 -13.86 -0.54
C SER A 160 4.52 -13.16 -0.49
N TYR A 161 3.98 -12.86 -1.67
CA TYR A 161 2.67 -12.23 -1.78
C TYR A 161 1.57 -13.23 -1.38
N PRO A 162 0.61 -12.82 -0.54
CA PRO A 162 -0.57 -13.63 -0.23
C PRO A 162 -1.38 -13.99 -1.48
N ALA A 163 -2.13 -15.10 -1.42
CA ALA A 163 -3.01 -15.54 -2.50
C ALA A 163 -4.05 -14.47 -2.91
N ALA A 164 -4.37 -13.55 -2.00
CA ALA A 164 -5.18 -12.38 -2.28
C ALA A 164 -4.74 -11.59 -3.52
N PHE A 165 -3.44 -11.57 -3.84
CA PHE A 165 -2.86 -10.88 -5.00
C PHE A 165 -2.95 -11.66 -6.33
N GLY A 166 -3.40 -12.92 -6.32
CA GLY A 166 -3.60 -13.72 -7.54
C GLY A 166 -2.32 -14.10 -8.28
N LEU A 167 -1.20 -14.21 -7.55
CA LEU A 167 0.13 -14.58 -8.07
C LEU A 167 0.45 -16.06 -7.86
#